data_AF-A0A0B2RHP3-F1
#
_entry.id   AF-A0A0B2RHP3-F1
#
_cell.length_a   1.000
_cell.length_b   1.000
_cell.length_c   1.000
_cell.angle_alpha   90.00
_cell.angle_beta   90.00
_cell.angle_gamma   90.00
#
_symmetry.space_group_name_H-M   'P 1'
#
loop_
_entity.id
_entity.type
_entity.pdbx_description
1 polymer ?
#
loop_
_entity_poly.entity_id
_entity_poly.type
_entity_poly.pdbx_seq_one_letter_code
_entity_poly.pdbx_strand_id
1 'polypeptide(L)'
;NSSFIALIPKLKDPQSISDFRPISLIGCVYKVIDKLLANRLRKVLTHLIDERQSCMVFKVDFEKAYDSVSWHFHFYMMRRMGFHERWISWIKGCITSASVSILVNGSPTSEFKP
;
A
#
# COMPACT_ATOMS: atom_id res chain seq x y z
N ASN A 1 -2.24 -2.60 18.84
CA ASN A 1 -1.66 -1.45 18.12
C ASN A 1 -2.85 -0.77 17.46
N SER A 2 -3.23 0.44 17.85
CA SER A 2 -4.45 1.07 17.31
C SER A 2 -4.07 1.93 16.11
N SER A 3 -4.69 1.65 14.97
CA SER A 3 -4.56 2.40 13.72
C SER A 3 -5.90 3.06 13.41
N PHE A 4 -5.87 4.23 12.80
CA PHE A 4 -7.08 4.95 12.40
C PHE A 4 -7.22 4.93 10.88
N ILE A 5 -8.46 4.78 10.40
CA ILE A 5 -8.85 5.17 9.05
C ILE A 5 -9.50 6.54 9.17
N ALA A 6 -8.81 7.57 8.71
CA ALA A 6 -9.37 8.91 8.60
C ALA A 6 -10.16 9.02 7.29
N LEU A 7 -11.43 9.39 7.37
CA LEU A 7 -12.25 9.67 6.20
C LEU A 7 -12.18 11.17 5.89
N ILE A 8 -11.58 11.54 4.75
CA ILE A 8 -11.51 12.92 4.30
C ILE A 8 -12.56 13.16 3.22
N PRO A 9 -13.47 14.14 3.39
CA PRO A 9 -14.45 14.50 2.36
C PRO A 9 -13.76 14.90 1.04
N LYS A 10 -14.23 14.39 -0.09
CA LYS A 10 -13.84 14.86 -1.43
C LYS A 10 -14.67 16.07 -1.87
N LEU A 11 -15.88 16.21 -1.33
CA LEU A 11 -16.89 17.21 -1.70
C LEU A 11 -17.31 17.99 -0.44
N LYS A 12 -17.92 19.18 -0.63
CA LYS A 12 -18.40 20.04 0.46
C LYS A 12 -19.51 19.40 1.30
N ASP A 13 -20.34 18.57 0.69
CA ASP A 13 -21.45 17.88 1.35
C ASP A 13 -21.47 16.40 0.93
N PRO A 14 -20.64 15.55 1.56
CA PRO A 14 -20.54 14.13 1.21
C PRO A 14 -21.77 13.36 1.73
N GLN A 15 -22.46 12.65 0.84
CA GLN A 15 -23.68 11.90 1.18
C GLN A 15 -23.48 10.38 1.16
N SER A 16 -22.49 9.90 0.41
CA SER A 16 -22.14 8.49 0.31
C SER A 16 -20.72 8.24 0.80
N ILE A 17 -20.44 6.99 1.23
CA ILE A 17 -19.10 6.58 1.64
C ILE A 17 -18.06 6.70 0.51
N SER A 18 -18.50 6.63 -0.75
CA SER A 18 -17.64 6.87 -1.92
C SER A 18 -17.16 8.31 -2.05
N ASP A 19 -17.84 9.27 -1.39
CA ASP A 19 -17.47 10.69 -1.39
C ASP A 19 -16.32 10.98 -0.42
N PHE A 20 -15.92 9.99 0.38
CA PHE A 20 -14.78 10.10 1.27
C PHE A 20 -13.55 9.44 0.65
N ARG A 21 -12.38 10.00 0.94
CA ARG A 21 -11.08 9.37 0.72
C ARG A 21 -10.61 8.79 2.05
N PRO A 22 -10.48 7.46 2.17
CA PRO A 22 -9.88 6.87 3.35
C PRO A 22 -8.36 7.09 3.34
N ILE A 23 -7.82 7.56 4.46
CA ILE A 23 -6.39 7.58 4.75
C ILE A 23 -6.15 6.62 5.90
N SER A 24 -5.29 5.62 5.67
CA SER A 24 -4.96 4.58 6.64
C SER A 24 -3.45 4.44 6.74
N LEU A 25 -2.93 4.32 7.96
CA LEU A 25 -1.51 4.01 8.15
C LEU A 25 -1.12 2.68 7.48
N ILE A 26 -1.98 1.66 7.58
CA ILE A 26 -1.78 0.36 6.91
C ILE A 26 -1.73 0.55 5.39
N GLY A 27 -2.64 1.35 4.84
CA GLY A 27 -2.66 1.69 3.41
C GLY A 27 -1.42 2.47 2.97
N CYS A 28 -0.86 3.33 3.83
CA CYS A 28 0.40 4.02 3.56
C CYS A 28 1.59 3.04 3.57
N VAL A 29 1.65 2.10 4.52
CA VAL A 29 2.69 1.06 4.57
C VAL A 29 2.67 0.21 3.30
N TYR A 30 1.48 -0.21 2.87
CA TYR A 30 1.28 -0.95 1.61
C TYR A 30 1.89 -0.20 0.42
N LYS A 31 1.50 1.06 0.21
CA LYS A 31 2.00 1.91 -0.89
C LYS A 31 3.51 2.13 -0.86
N VAL A 32 4.11 2.27 0.33
CA VAL A 32 5.56 2.43 0.46
C VAL A 32 6.28 1.16 0.01
N ILE A 33 5.79 -0.02 0.42
CA ILE A 33 6.40 -1.30 0.04
C ILE A 33 6.23 -1.53 -1.46
N ASP A 34 5.05 -1.31 -2.01
CA ASP A 34 4.78 -1.41 -3.46
C ASP A 34 5.74 -0.56 -4.27
N LYS A 35 5.83 0.73 -3.93
CA LYS A 35 6.71 1.66 -4.64
C LYS A 35 8.17 1.23 -4.53
N LEU A 36 8.59 0.72 -3.38
CA LEU A 36 9.94 0.24 -3.17
C LEU A 36 10.25 -1.03 -3.99
N LEU A 37 9.34 -2.01 -4.01
CA LEU A 37 9.48 -3.20 -4.84
C LEU A 37 9.50 -2.83 -6.32
N ALA A 38 8.61 -1.92 -6.74
CA ALA A 38 8.54 -1.49 -8.12
C ALA A 38 9.78 -0.73 -8.58
N ASN A 39 10.33 0.14 -7.71
CA ASN A 39 11.58 0.83 -7.96
C ASN A 39 12.77 -0.13 -8.09
N ARG A 40 12.78 -1.24 -7.33
CA ARG A 40 13.82 -2.26 -7.44
C ARG A 40 13.70 -3.07 -8.72
N LEU A 41 12.49 -3.54 -9.07
CA LEU A 41 12.32 -4.30 -10.31
C LEU A 41 12.61 -3.46 -11.55
N ARG A 42 12.27 -2.16 -11.53
CA ARG A 42 12.59 -1.23 -12.62
C ARG A 42 14.07 -1.28 -13.02
N LYS A 43 14.99 -1.41 -12.06
CA LYS A 43 16.44 -1.48 -12.36
C LYS A 43 16.83 -2.70 -13.17
N VAL A 44 16.11 -3.82 -13.01
CA VAL A 44 16.36 -5.04 -13.77
C VAL A 44 15.67 -4.96 -15.13
N LEU A 45 14.44 -4.43 -15.15
CA LEU A 45 13.63 -4.30 -16.35
C LEU A 45 14.31 -3.45 -17.43
N THR A 46 15.02 -2.39 -17.04
CA THR A 46 15.79 -1.51 -17.94
C THR A 46 16.91 -2.23 -18.70
N HIS A 47 17.34 -3.41 -18.25
CA HIS A 47 18.34 -4.22 -18.94
C HIS A 47 17.73 -5.32 -19.82
N LEU A 48 16.43 -5.59 -19.68
CA LEU A 48 15.73 -6.66 -20.39
C LEU A 48 14.88 -6.15 -21.56
N ILE A 49 14.57 -4.86 -21.58
CA ILE A 49 13.67 -4.28 -22.56
C ILE A 49 14.36 -3.16 -23.32
N ASP A 50 14.27 -3.21 -24.65
CA ASP A 50 14.78 -2.18 -25.55
C ASP A 50 14.12 -0.82 -25.26
N GLU A 51 14.94 0.25 -25.20
CA GLU A 51 14.50 1.59 -24.84
C GLU A 51 13.34 2.11 -25.72
N ARG A 52 13.23 1.61 -26.95
CA ARG A 52 12.33 2.13 -27.97
C ARG A 52 10.88 1.65 -27.86
N GLN A 53 10.60 0.54 -27.16
CA GLN A 53 9.24 -0.05 -27.17
C GLN A 53 8.44 0.12 -25.88
N SER A 54 9.06 0.35 -24.72
CA SER A 54 8.37 -0.01 -23.47
C SER A 54 8.54 0.91 -22.27
N CYS A 55 9.49 1.86 -22.28
CA CYS A 55 9.93 2.48 -21.03
C CYS A 55 8.83 3.29 -20.30
N MET A 56 7.90 3.94 -21.01
CA MET A 56 6.83 4.73 -20.37
C MET A 56 5.56 3.91 -20.08
N VAL A 57 5.07 3.14 -21.05
CA VAL A 57 3.82 2.37 -20.89
C VAL A 57 4.00 1.24 -19.87
N PHE A 58 5.06 0.45 -19.97
CA PHE A 58 5.31 -0.63 -18.99
C PHE A 58 5.62 -0.10 -17.60
N LYS A 59 6.27 1.07 -17.48
CA LYS A 59 6.54 1.68 -16.17
C LYS A 59 5.26 2.07 -15.46
N VAL A 60 4.29 2.63 -16.18
CA VAL A 60 2.99 3.04 -15.61
C VAL A 60 2.14 1.82 -15.27
N ASP A 61 2.05 0.83 -16.16
CA ASP A 61 1.24 -0.37 -15.92
C ASP A 61 1.80 -1.23 -14.79
N PHE A 62 3.12 -1.33 -14.68
CA PHE A 62 3.76 -2.09 -13.62
C PHE A 62 3.59 -1.42 -12.24
N GLU A 63 3.69 -0.09 -12.18
CA GLU A 63 3.45 0.64 -10.93
C GLU A 63 1.99 0.47 -10.47
N LYS A 64 1.03 0.53 -11.40
CA LYS A 64 -0.39 0.25 -11.12
C LYS A 64 -0.68 -1.20 -10.75
N ALA A 65 0.03 -2.16 -11.36
CA ALA A 65 -0.17 -3.58 -11.07
C ALA A 65 0.16 -3.89 -9.61
N TYR A 66 1.21 -3.27 -9.08
CA TYR A 66 1.65 -3.45 -7.69
C TYR A 66 0.63 -2.92 -6.67
N ASP A 67 -0.07 -1.82 -6.97
CA ASP A 67 -1.12 -1.25 -6.11
C ASP A 67 -2.29 -2.23 -5.80
N SER A 68 -2.37 -3.37 -6.49
CA SER A 68 -3.47 -4.35 -6.38
C SER A 68 -3.09 -5.75 -5.88
N VAL A 69 -1.83 -5.98 -5.46
CA VAL A 69 -1.33 -7.34 -5.16
C VAL A 69 -1.46 -7.71 -3.67
N SER A 70 -1.72 -8.99 -3.40
CA SER A 70 -1.88 -9.48 -2.02
C SER A 70 -0.67 -9.23 -1.11
N TRP A 71 -0.92 -9.08 0.19
CA TRP A 71 0.13 -9.00 1.22
C TRP A 71 1.07 -10.21 1.21
N HIS A 72 0.56 -11.39 0.84
CA HIS A 72 1.39 -12.58 0.72
C HIS A 72 2.48 -12.40 -0.35
N PHE A 73 2.10 -11.84 -1.50
CA PHE A 73 3.04 -11.54 -2.58
C PHE A 73 4.05 -10.48 -2.17
N HIS A 74 3.62 -9.43 -1.44
CA HIS A 74 4.53 -8.42 -0.90
C HIS A 74 5.62 -9.05 -0.04
N PHE A 75 5.25 -9.87 0.95
CA PHE A 75 6.23 -10.54 1.80
C PHE A 75 7.11 -11.51 1.01
N TYR A 76 6.53 -12.25 0.07
CA TYR A 76 7.29 -13.11 -0.85
C TYR A 76 8.34 -12.31 -1.62
N MET A 77 7.98 -11.17 -2.20
CA MET A 77 8.89 -10.36 -2.99
C MET A 77 9.95 -9.66 -2.15
N MET A 78 9.60 -9.19 -0.97
CA MET A 78 10.57 -8.65 -0.02
C MET A 78 11.65 -9.70 0.33
N ARG A 79 11.27 -10.95 0.58
CA ARG A 79 12.26 -12.03 0.79
C ARG A 79 13.15 -12.24 -0.43
N ARG A 80 12.55 -12.34 -1.62
CA ARG A 80 13.28 -12.57 -2.88
C ARG A 80 14.23 -11.41 -3.23
N MET A 81 13.91 -10.19 -2.81
CA MET A 81 14.76 -9.00 -3.00
C MET A 81 15.79 -8.79 -1.88
N GLY A 82 15.94 -9.76 -0.97
CA GLY A 82 16.99 -9.78 0.06
C GLY A 82 16.69 -8.93 1.30
N PHE A 83 15.43 -8.60 1.57
CA PHE A 83 15.08 -7.93 2.82
C PHE A 83 15.24 -8.89 4.00
N HIS A 84 15.86 -8.40 5.08
CA HIS A 84 16.12 -9.19 6.28
C HIS A 84 14.80 -9.61 6.97
N GLU A 85 14.69 -10.87 7.41
CA GLU A 85 13.46 -11.43 8.02
C GLU A 85 12.97 -10.62 9.23
N ARG A 86 13.88 -10.02 10.01
CA ARG A 86 13.49 -9.12 11.13
C ARG A 86 12.66 -7.93 10.65
N TRP A 87 13.01 -7.34 9.50
CA TRP A 87 12.30 -6.20 8.94
C TRP A 87 10.93 -6.61 8.38
N ILE A 88 10.88 -7.76 7.72
CA ILE A 88 9.63 -8.37 7.23
C ILE A 88 8.71 -8.70 8.40
N SER A 89 9.26 -9.23 9.49
CA SER A 89 8.52 -9.56 10.72
C SER A 89 7.93 -8.33 11.39
N TRP A 90 8.68 -7.22 11.47
CA TRP A 90 8.16 -5.95 11.98
C TRP A 90 6.98 -5.44 11.15
N ILE A 91 7.11 -5.43 9.82
CA ILE A 91 6.03 -4.99 8.93
C ILE A 91 4.81 -5.89 9.09
N LYS A 92 5.01 -7.21 9.10
CA LYS A 92 3.94 -8.18 9.32
C LYS A 92 3.25 -7.95 10.67
N GLY A 93 4.03 -7.74 11.73
CA GLY A 93 3.53 -7.40 13.06
C GLY A 93 2.71 -6.11 13.06
N CYS A 94 3.17 -5.05 12.40
CA CYS A 94 2.43 -3.79 12.26
C CYS A 94 1.07 -3.99 11.58
N ILE A 95 0.97 -4.87 10.59
CA ILE A 95 -0.27 -5.14 9.85
C ILE A 95 -1.22 -6.03 10.67
N THR A 96 -0.72 -7.12 11.25
CA THR A 96 -1.57 -8.11 11.95
C THR A 96 -1.98 -7.69 13.35
N SER A 97 -1.25 -6.78 13.99
CA SER A 97 -1.56 -6.28 15.33
C SER A 97 -2.40 -5.00 15.33
N ALA A 98 -2.76 -4.50 14.15
CA ALA A 98 -3.54 -3.29 14.00
C ALA A 98 -5.03 -3.56 14.30
N SER A 99 -5.54 -2.96 15.37
CA SER A 99 -6.97 -2.71 15.53
C SER A 99 -7.28 -1.40 14.82
N VAL A 100 -8.33 -1.36 14.01
CA VAL A 100 -8.69 -0.19 13.20
C VAL A 100 -9.97 0.44 13.73
N SER A 101 -9.98 1.75 13.93
CA SER A 101 -11.22 2.52 14.11
C SER A 101 -11.38 3.54 12.98
N ILE A 102 -12.63 3.85 12.64
CA ILE A 102 -12.95 4.89 11.66
C ILE A 102 -13.18 6.18 12.43
N LEU A 103 -12.56 7.27 11.98
CA LEU A 103 -12.85 8.59 12.52
C LEU A 103 -14.05 9.18 11.78
N VAL A 104 -15.16 9.40 12.49
CA VAL A 104 -16.34 10.11 11.99
C VAL A 104 -16.39 11.46 12.68
N ASN A 105 -16.21 12.54 11.92
CA ASN A 105 -16.18 13.92 12.42
C ASN A 105 -15.17 14.16 13.56
N GLY A 106 -14.01 13.48 13.52
CA GLY A 106 -12.96 13.60 14.54
C GLY A 106 -13.13 12.66 15.74
N SER A 107 -14.25 11.96 15.85
CA SER A 107 -14.51 10.99 16.92
C SER A 107 -14.31 9.54 16.42
N PRO A 108 -13.58 8.69 17.16
CA PRO A 108 -13.36 7.30 16.76
C PRO A 108 -14.60 6.43 16.98
N THR A 109 -14.91 5.59 16.00
CA THR A 109 -15.88 4.50 16.14
C THR A 109 -15.28 3.33 16.92
N SER A 110 -16.09 2.30 17.21
CA SER A 110 -15.59 1.03 17.75
C SER A 110 -14.46 0.46 16.89
N GLU A 111 -13.43 -0.07 17.55
CA GLU A 111 -12.34 -0.75 16.88
C GLU A 111 -12.80 -2.08 16.27
N PHE A 112 -12.31 -2.40 15.08
CA PHE A 112 -12.45 -3.70 14.43
C PHE A 112 -11.08 -4.20 13.95
N LYS A 113 -10.93 -5.52 13.82
CA LYS A 113 -9.75 -6.09 13.18
C LYS A 113 -9.96 -6.08 11.66
N PRO A 114 -9.05 -5.48 10.88
CA PRO A 114 -9.12 -5.51 9.41
C PRO A 114 -8.88 -6.91 8.84
#